data_AF-A0A1E7ILF6-F1
#
_entry.id   AF-A0A1E7ILF6-F1
#
_cell.length_a   1.000
_cell.length_b   1.000
_cell.length_c   1.000
_cell.angle_alpha   90.00
_cell.angle_beta   90.00
_cell.angle_gamma   90.00
#
_symmetry.space_group_name_H-M   'P 1'
#
loop_
_entity.id
_entity.type
_entity.pdbx_description
1 polymer ?
#
loop_
_entity_poly.entity_id
_entity_poly.type
_entity_poly.pdbx_seq_one_letter_code
_entity_poly.pdbx_strand_id
1 'polypeptide(L)'
;MDFDFDFATTNLSAGGQTSSGDTNTTDPYELDNDSVMELFGLELIGPVSAIGARQKIESIKILVDGSEVDDIVFNELMAPAYNAASPNRPFFGGSGQLSMRPPNMCFNLGVPLLMGGSPMDATIKVGPQETLGFRIKAPRGAENGATINENVKIRANIIEAKTKEVVERTLSSYGLVSGGNVDQSFTVMDLSTNDKIEVTKTLPLDLDNWTGLYGGQAAAKPYVTNYITYAQNATATTENSAYRFTMDGNRVLHDDMKFYWNLDQKKAVRLTHVAALQQANLKYMRMYISGRENPGNEWHIVDLEQNMFPMPLNPLTANMSYVGPAEFPRAELIHNQKAYLEVKDDGTSIPAWASGVSGAMIAFWGKKFEGLPT
;
A
#
# COMPACT_ATOMS: atom_id res chain seq x y z
N MET A 1 7.80 -16.30 -2.17
CA MET A 1 9.07 -16.16 -1.42
C MET A 1 8.72 -15.76 0.00
N ASP A 2 9.35 -16.34 1.01
CA ASP A 2 9.06 -16.04 2.42
C ASP A 2 10.27 -15.33 3.06
N PHE A 3 10.02 -14.26 3.80
CA PHE A 3 10.98 -13.55 4.63
C PHE A 3 10.54 -13.70 6.09
N ASP A 4 11.25 -14.52 6.85
CA ASP A 4 11.01 -14.81 8.26
C ASP A 4 11.76 -13.85 9.21
N PHE A 5 11.09 -13.40 10.27
CA PHE A 5 11.66 -12.59 11.34
C PHE A 5 11.43 -13.33 12.66
N ASP A 6 12.51 -13.81 13.29
CA ASP A 6 12.44 -14.57 14.53
C ASP A 6 12.50 -13.66 15.75
N PHE A 7 11.41 -12.95 15.99
CA PHE A 7 11.26 -12.15 17.20
C PHE A 7 10.98 -13.00 18.43
N ALA A 8 10.59 -14.27 18.29
CA ALA A 8 10.45 -15.17 19.43
C ALA A 8 11.78 -15.42 20.15
N THR A 9 12.91 -15.42 19.42
CA THR A 9 14.24 -15.53 20.05
C THR A 9 14.93 -14.19 20.25
N THR A 10 14.79 -13.26 19.28
CA THR A 10 15.55 -12.00 19.30
C THR A 10 14.85 -10.87 20.07
N ASN A 11 13.51 -10.87 20.09
CA ASN A 11 12.64 -9.75 20.46
C ASN A 11 12.92 -8.47 19.64
N LEU A 12 11.85 -7.75 19.30
CA LEU A 12 11.95 -6.37 18.83
C LEU A 12 11.40 -5.44 19.91
N SER A 13 12.28 -4.66 20.54
CA SER A 13 11.87 -3.70 21.57
C SER A 13 10.93 -2.63 21.03
N ALA A 14 10.08 -2.07 21.89
CA ALA A 14 9.21 -0.96 21.51
C ALA A 14 10.02 0.22 20.94
N GLY A 15 9.63 0.72 19.77
CA GLY A 15 10.34 1.74 19.00
C GLY A 15 11.59 1.24 18.26
N GLY A 16 11.95 -0.04 18.44
CA GLY A 16 13.04 -0.70 17.71
C GLY A 16 12.67 -0.99 16.26
N GLN A 17 13.68 -1.20 15.43
CA GLN A 17 13.52 -1.60 14.04
C GLN A 17 14.55 -2.66 13.68
N THR A 18 14.20 -3.52 12.73
CA THR A 18 15.13 -4.46 12.09
C THR A 18 14.88 -4.50 10.59
N SER A 19 15.88 -4.89 9.82
CA SER A 19 15.77 -5.10 8.38
C SER A 19 16.34 -6.47 8.02
N SER A 20 15.88 -7.03 6.90
CA SER A 20 16.56 -8.16 6.26
C SER A 20 18.05 -7.82 6.08
N GLY A 21 18.94 -8.62 6.65
CA GLY A 21 20.40 -8.40 6.64
C GLY A 21 21.04 -8.01 7.97
N ASP A 22 20.27 -7.78 9.06
CA ASP A 22 20.86 -7.60 10.39
C ASP A 22 20.94 -8.92 11.16
N THR A 23 22.00 -9.65 10.84
CA THR A 23 22.75 -10.61 11.66
C THR A 23 22.07 -11.79 12.35
N ASN A 24 20.79 -12.16 12.14
CA ASN A 24 20.38 -13.53 12.50
C ASN A 24 19.11 -14.19 11.93
N THR A 25 18.20 -13.58 11.15
CA THR A 25 17.02 -14.38 10.68
C THR A 25 16.37 -14.12 9.32
N THR A 26 16.84 -13.19 8.49
CA THR A 26 16.49 -13.22 7.05
C THR A 26 17.47 -12.43 6.23
N ASP A 27 18.14 -13.08 5.30
CA ASP A 27 18.95 -12.39 4.30
C ASP A 27 18.01 -11.78 3.24
N PRO A 28 18.34 -10.58 2.72
CA PRO A 28 17.62 -10.06 1.58
C PRO A 28 17.82 -10.99 0.37
N TYR A 29 16.85 -11.00 -0.55
CA TYR A 29 16.93 -11.82 -1.75
C TYR A 29 17.67 -11.07 -2.87
N GLU A 30 18.85 -11.54 -3.23
CA GLU A 30 19.70 -10.96 -4.29
C GLU A 30 19.39 -11.60 -5.65
N LEU A 31 19.28 -10.78 -6.70
CA LEU A 31 19.12 -11.26 -8.07
C LEU A 31 20.45 -11.58 -8.74
N ASP A 32 20.43 -12.56 -9.63
CA ASP A 32 21.55 -12.84 -10.53
C ASP A 32 21.80 -11.65 -11.49
N ASN A 33 23.02 -11.59 -12.06
CA ASN A 33 23.46 -10.51 -12.96
C ASN A 33 22.64 -10.37 -14.25
N ASP A 34 21.86 -11.39 -14.61
CA ASP A 34 21.01 -11.43 -15.80
C ASP A 34 19.53 -11.60 -15.45
N SER A 35 19.15 -11.40 -14.18
CA SER A 35 17.78 -11.51 -13.71
C SER A 35 17.14 -10.15 -13.47
N VAL A 36 15.84 -10.07 -13.75
CA VAL A 36 14.98 -8.96 -13.32
C VAL A 36 13.75 -9.49 -12.62
N MET A 37 13.20 -8.71 -11.68
CA MET A 37 12.07 -9.12 -10.87
C MET A 37 11.02 -8.02 -10.73
N GLU A 38 9.77 -8.46 -10.57
CA GLU A 38 8.66 -7.61 -10.14
C GLU A 38 8.01 -8.18 -8.88
N LEU A 39 7.95 -7.37 -7.82
CA LEU A 39 7.18 -7.67 -6.61
C LEU A 39 5.75 -7.13 -6.80
N PHE A 40 4.77 -8.04 -6.78
CA PHE A 40 3.38 -7.72 -7.12
C PHE A 40 2.36 -8.05 -6.04
N GLY A 41 2.79 -8.67 -4.94
CA GLY A 41 1.99 -8.61 -3.74
C GLY A 41 2.62 -9.24 -2.53
N LEU A 42 1.96 -9.02 -1.41
CA LEU A 42 2.47 -9.30 -0.08
C LEU A 42 1.40 -9.97 0.78
N GLU A 43 1.89 -10.68 1.76
CA GLU A 43 1.10 -11.37 2.77
C GLU A 43 1.89 -11.29 4.07
N LEU A 44 1.25 -10.83 5.13
CA LEU A 44 1.80 -10.81 6.45
C LEU A 44 1.17 -11.89 7.30
N ILE A 45 2.02 -12.76 7.84
CA ILE A 45 1.67 -13.86 8.73
C ILE A 45 2.31 -13.56 10.08
N GLY A 46 1.48 -13.49 11.13
CA GLY A 46 1.92 -13.00 12.43
C GLY A 46 2.07 -11.48 12.48
N PRO A 47 2.63 -10.93 13.57
CA PRO A 47 2.93 -11.60 14.83
C PRO A 47 1.63 -11.82 15.61
N VAL A 48 1.38 -13.04 16.08
CA VAL A 48 0.18 -13.40 16.86
C VAL A 48 0.63 -14.01 18.19
N SER A 49 0.23 -13.38 19.28
CA SER A 49 0.51 -13.84 20.64
C SER A 49 -0.16 -15.18 20.95
N ALA A 50 0.32 -15.88 21.98
CA ALA A 50 -0.26 -17.13 22.47
C ALA A 50 -1.77 -17.06 22.80
N ILE A 51 -2.30 -15.88 23.17
CA ILE A 51 -3.74 -15.67 23.43
C ILE A 51 -4.55 -15.34 22.17
N GLY A 52 -3.91 -15.34 21.00
CA GLY A 52 -4.53 -15.09 19.71
C GLY A 52 -4.69 -13.61 19.34
N ALA A 53 -4.07 -12.67 20.07
CA ALA A 53 -4.07 -11.25 19.72
C ALA A 53 -2.85 -10.91 18.82
N ARG A 54 -3.04 -10.07 17.81
CA ARG A 54 -1.94 -9.61 16.95
C ARG A 54 -1.08 -8.59 17.69
N GLN A 55 0.24 -8.68 17.54
CA GLN A 55 1.14 -7.66 18.08
C GLN A 55 1.26 -6.52 17.07
N LYS A 56 1.15 -5.29 17.57
CA LYS A 56 1.13 -4.09 16.73
C LYS A 56 2.49 -3.89 16.07
N ILE A 57 2.48 -3.65 14.76
CA ILE A 57 3.64 -3.17 14.00
C ILE A 57 3.38 -1.71 13.68
N GLU A 58 4.39 -0.85 13.81
CA GLU A 58 4.27 0.52 13.35
C GLU A 58 4.29 0.51 11.82
N SER A 59 5.43 0.15 11.23
CA SER A 59 5.58 0.16 9.79
C SER A 59 6.33 -1.05 9.29
N ILE A 60 5.88 -1.56 8.16
CA ILE A 60 6.61 -2.46 7.28
C ILE A 60 6.91 -1.66 6.01
N LYS A 61 8.19 -1.62 5.66
CA LYS A 61 8.69 -0.95 4.45
C LYS A 61 9.42 -1.94 3.57
N ILE A 62 9.29 -1.73 2.27
CA ILE A 62 9.94 -2.54 1.24
C ILE A 62 11.28 -1.90 0.92
N LEU A 63 12.35 -2.70 0.86
CA LEU A 63 13.69 -2.27 0.54
C LEU A 63 14.10 -2.84 -0.82
N VAL A 64 14.59 -2.01 -1.72
CA VAL A 64 15.29 -2.42 -2.94
C VAL A 64 16.69 -1.86 -2.88
N ASP A 65 17.70 -2.74 -2.95
CA ASP A 65 19.11 -2.40 -2.77
C ASP A 65 19.36 -1.54 -1.51
N GLY A 66 18.76 -1.97 -0.38
CA GLY A 66 18.82 -1.28 0.91
C GLY A 66 18.02 0.02 1.01
N SER A 67 17.50 0.55 -0.10
CA SER A 67 16.75 1.81 -0.18
C SER A 67 15.24 1.58 -0.02
N GLU A 68 14.58 2.39 0.80
CA GLU A 68 13.13 2.31 1.02
C GLU A 68 12.37 2.66 -0.28
N VAL A 69 11.38 1.84 -0.63
CA VAL A 69 10.43 2.18 -1.70
C VAL A 69 9.48 3.26 -1.18
N ASP A 70 9.48 4.41 -1.84
CA ASP A 70 8.63 5.54 -1.50
C ASP A 70 7.13 5.21 -1.59
N ASP A 71 6.33 5.96 -0.83
CA ASP A 71 4.85 5.97 -0.89
C ASP A 71 4.16 4.63 -0.54
N ILE A 72 4.90 3.64 -0.03
CA ILE A 72 4.37 2.36 0.44
C ILE A 72 4.75 2.17 1.91
N VAL A 73 3.78 2.38 2.80
CA VAL A 73 3.88 2.10 4.23
C VAL A 73 2.64 1.34 4.66
N PHE A 74 2.82 0.17 5.25
CA PHE A 74 1.73 -0.65 5.74
C PHE A 74 2.06 -1.25 7.10
N ASN A 75 1.05 -1.71 7.83
CA ASN A 75 1.22 -2.32 9.15
C ASN A 75 0.61 -3.73 9.20
N GLU A 76 0.50 -4.29 10.41
CA GLU A 76 0.04 -5.65 10.63
C GLU A 76 -1.39 -5.95 10.19
N LEU A 77 -2.18 -4.89 9.96
CA LEU A 77 -3.59 -5.00 9.64
C LEU A 77 -3.91 -4.87 8.15
N MET A 78 -2.93 -4.45 7.34
CA MET A 78 -3.16 -4.00 5.97
C MET A 78 -2.88 -5.07 4.91
N ALA A 79 -2.05 -6.07 5.21
CA ALA A 79 -1.64 -7.10 4.26
C ALA A 79 -1.90 -8.52 4.79
N PRO A 80 -3.15 -8.99 4.91
CA PRO A 80 -3.41 -10.34 5.41
C PRO A 80 -2.72 -11.43 4.60
N ALA A 81 -2.26 -12.50 5.25
CA ALA A 81 -1.95 -13.79 4.61
C ALA A 81 -3.15 -14.30 3.80
N TYR A 82 -3.03 -15.18 2.79
CA TYR A 82 -4.16 -15.79 2.04
C TYR A 82 -5.01 -16.84 2.80
N ASN A 83 -6.32 -16.95 2.49
CA ASN A 83 -7.24 -18.01 2.94
C ASN A 83 -8.29 -18.34 1.89
N ALA A 84 -8.41 -19.64 1.62
CA ALA A 84 -9.32 -20.22 0.64
C ALA A 84 -10.82 -20.09 0.97
N ALA A 85 -11.20 -19.97 2.24
CA ALA A 85 -12.60 -19.90 2.66
C ALA A 85 -13.23 -18.51 2.44
N SER A 86 -12.40 -17.49 2.24
CA SER A 86 -12.84 -16.11 2.04
C SER A 86 -11.83 -15.43 1.11
N PRO A 87 -11.76 -15.87 -0.16
CA PRO A 87 -10.80 -15.34 -1.10
C PRO A 87 -11.05 -13.85 -1.28
N ASN A 88 -10.05 -13.07 -0.95
CA ASN A 88 -10.07 -11.66 -1.26
C ASN A 88 -10.03 -11.49 -2.79
N ARG A 89 -10.80 -10.55 -3.34
CA ARG A 89 -10.73 -10.21 -4.77
C ARG A 89 -10.03 -8.85 -4.96
N PRO A 90 -8.73 -8.67 -4.64
CA PRO A 90 -8.05 -7.45 -5.03
C PRO A 90 -7.64 -7.58 -6.50
N PHE A 91 -8.63 -7.51 -7.41
CA PHE A 91 -8.38 -7.50 -8.84
C PHE A 91 -8.19 -6.06 -9.30
N PHE A 92 -6.94 -5.58 -9.28
CA PHE A 92 -6.56 -4.40 -10.05
C PHE A 92 -6.52 -4.79 -11.53
N GLY A 93 -7.70 -4.76 -12.19
CA GLY A 93 -7.84 -4.78 -13.64
C GLY A 93 -7.78 -6.15 -14.33
N GLY A 94 -8.88 -6.51 -15.00
CA GLY A 94 -8.88 -7.50 -16.08
C GLY A 94 -10.13 -8.38 -16.18
N SER A 95 -11.12 -7.97 -16.97
CA SER A 95 -12.15 -8.89 -17.49
C SER A 95 -11.58 -9.75 -18.63
N GLY A 96 -11.78 -11.07 -18.62
CA GLY A 96 -11.43 -11.96 -19.75
C GLY A 96 -10.45 -13.08 -19.39
N GLN A 97 -9.59 -13.48 -20.35
CA GLN A 97 -8.63 -14.61 -20.30
C GLN A 97 -7.63 -14.59 -19.10
N LEU A 98 -7.75 -13.63 -18.20
CA LEU A 98 -6.98 -13.45 -16.98
C LEU A 98 -7.50 -14.27 -15.78
N SER A 99 -8.51 -15.14 -16.01
CA SER A 99 -9.06 -16.09 -15.03
C SER A 99 -8.10 -17.21 -14.59
N MET A 100 -6.85 -17.21 -15.10
CA MET A 100 -5.81 -18.17 -14.71
C MET A 100 -4.71 -17.58 -13.81
N ARG A 101 -4.80 -16.31 -13.39
CA ARG A 101 -3.87 -15.74 -12.41
C ARG A 101 -4.28 -16.20 -11.00
N PRO A 102 -3.33 -16.49 -10.08
CA PRO A 102 -3.64 -17.12 -8.80
C PRO A 102 -4.73 -16.33 -8.07
N PRO A 103 -5.93 -16.90 -7.83
CA PRO A 103 -7.10 -16.19 -7.27
C PRO A 103 -6.95 -15.80 -5.79
N ASN A 104 -5.71 -15.64 -5.31
CA ASN A 104 -5.33 -16.02 -3.96
C ASN A 104 -4.40 -15.01 -3.26
N MET A 105 -4.40 -13.73 -3.64
CA MET A 105 -3.55 -12.73 -2.97
C MET A 105 -4.40 -11.67 -2.30
N CYS A 106 -4.01 -11.22 -1.10
CA CYS A 106 -4.80 -10.26 -0.34
C CYS A 106 -4.27 -8.82 -0.43
N PHE A 107 -2.96 -8.63 -0.47
CA PHE A 107 -2.35 -7.33 -0.72
C PHE A 107 -1.69 -7.33 -2.10
N ASN A 108 -2.36 -6.71 -3.05
CA ASN A 108 -1.94 -6.64 -4.44
C ASN A 108 -1.30 -5.27 -4.72
N LEU A 109 -0.06 -5.27 -5.21
CA LEU A 109 0.70 -4.07 -5.58
C LEU A 109 0.49 -3.67 -7.05
N GLY A 110 -0.22 -4.48 -7.83
CA GLY A 110 -0.47 -4.27 -9.24
C GLY A 110 -0.27 -5.53 -10.07
N VAL A 111 -0.23 -5.36 -11.39
CA VAL A 111 -0.05 -6.46 -12.33
C VAL A 111 1.33 -6.32 -12.97
N PRO A 112 2.20 -7.33 -12.85
CA PRO A 112 3.51 -7.28 -13.48
C PRO A 112 3.44 -7.11 -14.99
N LEU A 113 4.37 -6.36 -15.58
CA LEU A 113 4.54 -6.29 -17.04
C LEU A 113 4.86 -7.67 -17.61
N LEU A 114 5.68 -8.45 -16.90
CA LEU A 114 6.02 -9.84 -17.22
C LEU A 114 4.82 -10.79 -17.17
N MET A 115 3.69 -10.36 -16.59
CA MET A 115 2.43 -11.09 -16.60
C MET A 115 1.38 -10.47 -17.53
N GLY A 116 1.72 -9.42 -18.28
CA GLY A 116 0.78 -8.70 -19.16
C GLY A 116 -0.01 -7.60 -18.45
N GLY A 117 0.55 -7.03 -17.39
CA GLY A 117 0.05 -5.80 -16.78
C GLY A 117 0.31 -4.59 -17.65
N SER A 118 -0.38 -3.49 -17.35
CA SER A 118 -0.16 -2.21 -18.01
C SER A 118 0.80 -1.32 -17.20
N PRO A 119 1.36 -0.27 -17.81
CA PRO A 119 2.14 0.73 -17.06
C PRO A 119 1.36 1.38 -15.90
N MET A 120 0.02 1.44 -15.97
CA MET A 120 -0.84 1.92 -14.87
C MET A 120 -0.88 0.98 -13.66
N ASP A 121 -0.57 -0.29 -13.88
CA ASP A 121 -0.59 -1.33 -12.85
C ASP A 121 0.79 -1.52 -12.21
N ALA A 122 1.64 -0.47 -12.27
CA ALA A 122 3.03 -0.47 -11.84
C ALA A 122 3.27 -1.26 -10.54
N THR A 123 4.17 -2.23 -10.63
CA THR A 123 4.69 -3.09 -9.56
C THR A 123 6.12 -2.67 -9.22
N ILE A 124 6.61 -3.08 -8.06
CA ILE A 124 7.97 -2.73 -7.64
C ILE A 124 8.96 -3.49 -8.52
N LYS A 125 9.93 -2.77 -9.10
CA LYS A 125 10.98 -3.34 -9.96
C LYS A 125 12.26 -3.53 -9.17
N VAL A 126 12.88 -4.69 -9.34
CA VAL A 126 14.22 -5.00 -8.82
C VAL A 126 15.09 -5.42 -10.00
N GLY A 127 16.19 -4.70 -10.19
CA GLY A 127 17.14 -4.87 -11.29
C GLY A 127 18.19 -5.94 -11.02
N PRO A 128 19.05 -6.24 -12.00
CA PRO A 128 20.13 -7.22 -11.84
C PRO A 128 21.06 -6.85 -10.68
N GLN A 129 21.50 -7.86 -9.91
CA GLN A 129 22.36 -7.69 -8.71
C GLN A 129 21.74 -6.90 -7.54
N GLU A 130 20.54 -6.35 -7.71
CA GLU A 130 19.87 -5.66 -6.62
C GLU A 130 19.23 -6.67 -5.65
N THR A 131 19.01 -6.20 -4.43
CA THR A 131 18.40 -7.00 -3.38
C THR A 131 16.96 -6.58 -3.10
N LEU A 132 16.08 -7.54 -2.80
CA LEU A 132 14.76 -7.31 -2.24
C LEU A 132 14.76 -7.64 -0.75
N GLY A 133 14.30 -6.68 0.07
CA GLY A 133 14.25 -6.81 1.52
C GLY A 133 13.06 -6.11 2.15
N PHE A 134 12.96 -6.22 3.48
CA PHE A 134 11.92 -5.56 4.25
C PHE A 134 12.47 -5.01 5.56
N ARG A 135 11.90 -3.89 6.02
CA ARG A 135 12.15 -3.29 7.32
C ARG A 135 10.89 -3.34 8.15
N ILE A 136 11.00 -3.86 9.38
CA ILE A 136 9.92 -3.87 10.37
C ILE A 136 10.29 -2.92 11.50
N LYS A 137 9.36 -2.06 11.88
CA LYS A 137 9.49 -1.13 13.02
C LYS A 137 8.38 -1.40 14.03
N ALA A 138 8.76 -1.61 15.29
CA ALA A 138 7.82 -1.70 16.40
C ALA A 138 7.39 -0.29 16.83
N PRO A 139 6.12 -0.09 17.24
CA PRO A 139 5.67 1.21 17.71
C PRO A 139 6.37 1.61 19.01
N ARG A 140 6.49 2.91 19.24
CA ARG A 140 6.99 3.43 20.53
C ARG A 140 5.99 3.15 21.65
N GLY A 141 6.48 2.97 22.87
CA GLY A 141 5.61 2.73 24.04
C GLY A 141 4.55 3.82 24.26
N ALA A 142 4.89 5.07 23.96
CA ALA A 142 3.96 6.20 24.01
C ALA A 142 2.83 6.12 22.97
N GLU A 143 2.99 5.35 21.90
CA GLU A 143 2.10 5.23 20.74
C GLU A 143 1.37 3.88 20.72
N ASN A 144 1.11 3.34 21.92
CA ASN A 144 0.58 2.00 22.15
C ASN A 144 1.50 0.86 21.67
N GLY A 145 2.82 1.10 21.66
CA GLY A 145 3.82 0.10 21.30
C GLY A 145 4.18 -0.83 22.45
N ALA A 146 4.43 -2.08 22.11
CA ALA A 146 4.97 -3.09 23.00
C ALA A 146 6.13 -3.81 22.30
N THR A 147 6.88 -4.60 23.06
CA THR A 147 7.85 -5.53 22.46
C THR A 147 7.12 -6.52 21.56
N ILE A 148 7.63 -6.70 20.34
CA ILE A 148 7.22 -7.79 19.46
C ILE A 148 8.10 -8.99 19.80
N ASN A 149 7.48 -10.09 20.19
CA ASN A 149 8.17 -11.32 20.62
C ASN A 149 7.54 -12.57 20.00
N GLU A 150 6.79 -12.40 18.92
CA GLU A 150 6.23 -13.47 18.14
C GLU A 150 6.74 -13.36 16.70
N ASN A 151 6.89 -14.50 16.04
CA ASN A 151 7.47 -14.54 14.70
C ASN A 151 6.59 -13.83 13.68
N VAL A 152 7.25 -13.14 12.76
CA VAL A 152 6.62 -12.49 11.62
C VAL A 152 7.15 -13.11 10.36
N LYS A 153 6.25 -13.37 9.41
CA LYS A 153 6.61 -13.79 8.07
C LYS A 153 5.98 -12.85 7.06
N ILE A 154 6.81 -12.31 6.17
CA ILE A 154 6.37 -11.60 4.98
C ILE A 154 6.49 -12.54 3.81
N ARG A 155 5.36 -12.97 3.27
CA ARG A 155 5.30 -13.74 2.03
C ARG A 155 5.14 -12.80 0.84
N ALA A 156 6.19 -12.74 0.03
CA ALA A 156 6.27 -11.97 -1.19
C ALA A 156 5.92 -12.82 -2.42
N ASN A 157 5.01 -12.31 -3.24
CA ASN A 157 4.65 -12.85 -4.53
C ASN A 157 5.41 -12.07 -5.60
N ILE A 158 6.30 -12.78 -6.30
CA ILE A 158 7.25 -12.21 -7.25
C ILE A 158 7.15 -12.93 -8.59
N ILE A 159 7.48 -12.22 -9.65
CA ILE A 159 7.81 -12.82 -10.94
C ILE A 159 9.24 -12.42 -11.30
N GLU A 160 10.03 -13.41 -11.66
CA GLU A 160 11.42 -13.23 -12.09
C GLU A 160 11.54 -13.71 -13.53
N ALA A 161 12.30 -12.97 -14.34
CA ALA A 161 12.69 -13.38 -15.68
C ALA A 161 14.22 -13.32 -15.78
N LYS A 162 14.81 -14.41 -16.28
CA LYS A 162 16.25 -14.52 -16.52
C LYS A 162 16.56 -14.29 -17.99
N THR A 163 17.64 -13.55 -18.25
CA THR A 163 18.12 -13.11 -19.55
C THR A 163 17.22 -12.11 -20.27
N LYS A 164 17.85 -11.28 -21.11
CA LYS A 164 17.18 -10.28 -21.94
C LYS A 164 16.20 -10.92 -22.92
N GLU A 165 16.54 -12.08 -23.48
CA GLU A 165 15.73 -12.77 -24.48
C GLU A 165 14.40 -13.24 -23.89
N VAL A 166 14.38 -13.70 -22.64
CA VAL A 166 13.12 -14.10 -21.98
C VAL A 166 12.26 -12.89 -21.69
N VAL A 167 12.85 -11.79 -21.20
CA VAL A 167 12.14 -10.53 -20.95
C VAL A 167 11.54 -10.00 -22.25
N GLU A 168 12.34 -9.90 -23.31
CA GLU A 168 11.90 -9.42 -24.62
C GLU A 168 10.78 -10.29 -25.20
N ARG A 169 10.95 -11.61 -25.21
CA ARG A 169 9.92 -12.53 -25.69
C ARG A 169 8.61 -12.39 -24.91
N THR A 170 8.70 -12.23 -23.59
CA THR A 170 7.54 -12.11 -22.71
C THR A 170 6.82 -10.78 -22.93
N LEU A 171 7.53 -9.66 -22.90
CA LEU A 171 6.91 -8.35 -23.11
C LEU A 171 6.36 -8.19 -24.54
N SER A 172 7.04 -8.76 -25.54
CA SER A 172 6.56 -8.76 -26.93
C SER A 172 5.27 -9.55 -27.11
N SER A 173 5.10 -10.68 -26.40
CA SER A 173 3.87 -11.47 -26.50
C SER A 173 2.64 -10.73 -25.94
N TYR A 174 2.86 -9.78 -25.04
CA TYR A 174 1.83 -8.87 -24.53
C TYR A 174 1.71 -7.56 -25.32
N GLY A 175 2.48 -7.38 -26.39
CA GLY A 175 2.46 -6.15 -27.20
C GLY A 175 3.05 -4.93 -26.49
N LEU A 176 3.87 -5.13 -25.46
CA LEU A 176 4.50 -4.06 -24.67
C LEU A 176 5.84 -3.62 -25.25
N VAL A 177 6.35 -4.27 -26.30
CA VAL A 177 7.62 -3.95 -26.95
C VAL A 177 7.39 -3.54 -28.39
N SER A 178 7.95 -2.40 -28.78
CA SER A 178 7.97 -1.93 -30.16
C SER A 178 9.30 -1.23 -30.46
N GLY A 179 9.94 -1.60 -31.57
CA GLY A 179 11.21 -1.01 -31.98
C GLY A 179 12.33 -1.14 -30.95
N GLY A 180 12.36 -2.22 -30.17
CA GLY A 180 13.35 -2.44 -29.09
C GLY A 180 13.11 -1.60 -27.83
N ASN A 181 11.96 -0.94 -27.71
CA ASN A 181 11.59 -0.18 -26.52
C ASN A 181 10.37 -0.80 -25.84
N VAL A 182 10.35 -0.72 -24.51
CA VAL A 182 9.19 -1.03 -23.67
C VAL A 182 8.27 0.19 -23.62
N ASP A 183 7.00 0.00 -23.97
CA ASP A 183 5.97 1.03 -23.84
C ASP A 183 5.62 1.25 -22.35
N GLN A 184 5.64 2.50 -21.95
CA GLN A 184 5.28 3.00 -20.62
C GLN A 184 4.21 4.09 -20.74
N SER A 185 3.48 4.13 -21.86
CA SER A 185 2.41 5.09 -22.08
C SER A 185 1.17 4.70 -21.27
N PHE A 186 0.44 5.71 -20.78
CA PHE A 186 -0.81 5.48 -20.07
C PHE A 186 -1.78 6.64 -20.20
N THR A 187 -3.01 6.40 -19.78
CA THR A 187 -4.05 7.40 -19.69
C THR A 187 -4.75 7.29 -18.34
N VAL A 188 -4.93 8.42 -17.67
CA VAL A 188 -5.77 8.55 -16.48
C VAL A 188 -6.96 9.42 -16.84
N MET A 189 -8.16 8.98 -16.46
CA MET A 189 -9.39 9.75 -16.64
C MET A 189 -10.03 10.03 -15.29
N ASP A 190 -10.35 11.30 -15.04
CA ASP A 190 -11.23 11.70 -13.95
C ASP A 190 -12.68 11.61 -14.42
N LEU A 191 -13.45 10.65 -13.92
CA LEU A 191 -14.86 10.51 -14.29
C LEU A 191 -15.76 11.64 -13.73
N SER A 192 -15.25 12.54 -12.87
CA SER A 192 -16.05 13.58 -12.19
C SER A 192 -15.97 14.89 -12.94
N THR A 193 -14.79 15.22 -13.44
CA THR A 193 -14.54 16.40 -14.26
C THR A 193 -14.50 16.07 -15.75
N ASN A 194 -14.45 14.77 -16.11
CA ASN A 194 -14.16 14.28 -17.45
C ASN A 194 -12.76 14.72 -17.97
N ASP A 195 -11.85 15.04 -17.05
CA ASP A 195 -10.47 15.38 -17.38
C ASP A 195 -9.68 14.13 -17.76
N LYS A 196 -8.75 14.30 -18.71
CA LYS A 196 -7.90 13.23 -19.23
C LYS A 196 -6.45 13.65 -19.14
N ILE A 197 -5.62 12.80 -18.57
CA ILE A 197 -4.16 12.92 -18.55
C ILE A 197 -3.61 11.81 -19.43
N GLU A 198 -2.94 12.18 -20.52
CA GLU A 198 -2.26 11.23 -21.40
C GLU A 198 -0.75 11.37 -21.22
N VAL A 199 -0.09 10.24 -21.03
CA VAL A 199 1.37 10.17 -20.92
C VAL A 199 1.89 9.24 -22.01
N THR A 200 2.84 9.73 -22.80
CA THR A 200 3.61 8.92 -23.73
C THR A 200 5.03 8.80 -23.21
N LYS A 201 5.47 7.56 -22.98
CA LYS A 201 6.82 7.27 -22.48
C LYS A 201 7.25 5.91 -23.00
N THR A 202 8.50 5.79 -23.39
CA THR A 202 9.13 4.52 -23.74
C THR A 202 10.50 4.44 -23.09
N LEU A 203 10.97 3.24 -22.78
CA LEU A 203 12.36 3.01 -22.37
C LEU A 203 13.00 1.93 -23.26
N PRO A 204 14.29 2.05 -23.60
CA PRO A 204 15.00 0.96 -24.27
C PRO A 204 14.90 -0.34 -23.48
N LEU A 205 14.62 -1.45 -24.16
CA LEU A 205 14.60 -2.76 -23.54
C LEU A 205 16.03 -3.19 -23.24
N ASP A 206 16.41 -2.98 -21.98
CA ASP A 206 17.67 -3.42 -21.39
C ASP A 206 17.41 -3.84 -19.94
N LEU A 207 18.14 -4.85 -19.46
CA LEU A 207 18.02 -5.30 -18.08
C LEU A 207 18.51 -4.22 -17.11
N ASP A 208 19.55 -3.47 -17.51
CA ASP A 208 20.08 -2.33 -16.73
C ASP A 208 19.07 -1.17 -16.63
N ASN A 209 18.12 -1.09 -17.56
CA ASN A 209 17.06 -0.07 -17.54
C ASN A 209 15.79 -0.55 -16.82
N TRP A 210 15.78 -1.75 -16.23
CA TRP A 210 14.58 -2.34 -15.65
C TRP A 210 13.97 -1.49 -14.53
N THR A 211 14.81 -0.96 -13.65
CA THR A 211 14.41 -0.07 -12.55
C THR A 211 14.03 1.34 -13.01
N GLY A 212 14.23 1.65 -14.30
CA GLY A 212 13.76 2.87 -14.96
C GLY A 212 12.30 2.81 -15.44
N LEU A 213 11.70 1.61 -15.48
CA LEU A 213 10.27 1.39 -15.75
C LEU A 213 9.41 1.83 -14.55
N TYR A 214 8.11 2.07 -14.75
CA TYR A 214 7.23 2.46 -13.63
C TYR A 214 7.21 1.44 -12.50
N GLY A 215 7.14 1.96 -11.28
CA GLY A 215 7.34 1.23 -10.03
C GLY A 215 8.81 0.90 -9.69
N GLY A 216 9.78 1.20 -10.56
CA GLY A 216 11.20 1.12 -10.25
C GLY A 216 11.74 2.40 -9.61
N GLN A 217 12.71 2.27 -8.71
CA GLN A 217 13.26 3.41 -7.95
C GLN A 217 14.06 4.40 -8.83
N ALA A 218 14.60 3.95 -9.97
CA ALA A 218 15.35 4.78 -10.90
C ALA A 218 14.47 5.44 -11.99
N ALA A 219 13.15 5.29 -11.92
CA ALA A 219 12.25 5.75 -12.96
C ALA A 219 12.15 7.29 -13.04
N ALA A 220 12.55 7.83 -14.19
CA ALA A 220 12.41 9.26 -14.47
C ALA A 220 10.94 9.69 -14.58
N LYS A 221 10.65 10.95 -14.27
CA LYS A 221 9.33 11.57 -14.46
C LYS A 221 9.01 11.76 -15.95
N PRO A 222 7.74 11.62 -16.41
CA PRO A 222 6.55 11.21 -15.66
C PRO A 222 6.69 9.79 -15.10
N TYR A 223 6.11 9.54 -13.93
CA TYR A 223 6.28 8.31 -13.16
C TYR A 223 5.00 7.91 -12.44
N VAL A 224 4.78 6.58 -12.31
CA VAL A 224 3.68 5.98 -11.56
C VAL A 224 4.24 5.02 -10.51
N THR A 225 3.76 5.12 -9.28
CA THR A 225 4.06 4.19 -8.18
C THR A 225 2.80 3.78 -7.44
N ASN A 226 2.93 2.76 -6.59
CA ASN A 226 1.92 2.45 -5.58
C ASN A 226 1.83 3.56 -4.54
N TYR A 227 0.60 3.80 -4.07
CA TYR A 227 0.33 4.68 -2.96
C TYR A 227 -0.43 3.88 -1.91
N ILE A 228 0.27 3.48 -0.86
CA ILE A 228 -0.28 2.68 0.23
C ILE A 228 0.18 3.29 1.53
N THR A 229 -0.78 3.67 2.36
CA THR A 229 -0.50 4.43 3.57
C THR A 229 -1.66 4.28 4.55
N TYR A 230 -1.41 4.63 5.80
CA TYR A 230 -2.42 4.71 6.84
C TYR A 230 -2.16 5.92 7.74
N ALA A 231 -3.18 6.32 8.49
CA ALA A 231 -3.08 7.37 9.47
C ALA A 231 -3.68 6.95 10.80
N GLN A 232 -3.10 7.45 11.88
CA GLN A 232 -3.57 7.30 13.26
C GLN A 232 -3.73 8.68 13.89
N ASN A 233 -4.83 8.88 14.63
CA ASN A 233 -5.08 10.17 15.29
C ASN A 233 -4.16 10.34 16.50
N ALA A 234 -3.40 11.43 16.52
CA ALA A 234 -2.51 11.78 17.65
C ALA A 234 -3.19 12.65 18.71
N THR A 235 -4.37 13.19 18.42
CA THR A 235 -5.20 13.92 19.40
C THR A 235 -6.60 13.32 19.44
N ALA A 236 -7.28 13.47 20.57
CA ALA A 236 -8.65 13.02 20.72
C ALA A 236 -9.57 13.83 19.77
N THR A 237 -10.62 13.20 19.26
CA THR A 237 -11.61 13.94 18.46
C THR A 237 -12.39 14.90 19.34
N THR A 238 -12.93 15.96 18.73
CA THR A 238 -13.90 16.82 19.40
C THR A 238 -15.29 16.31 19.04
N GLU A 239 -16.14 16.12 20.05
CA GLU A 239 -17.48 15.57 19.89
C GLU A 239 -18.25 16.24 18.75
N ASN A 240 -18.88 15.43 17.91
CA ASN A 240 -19.67 15.84 16.75
C ASN A 240 -18.94 16.77 15.76
N SER A 241 -17.61 16.82 15.79
CA SER A 241 -16.80 17.67 14.93
C SER A 241 -15.95 16.85 13.97
N ALA A 242 -15.72 17.38 12.77
CA ALA A 242 -14.87 16.71 11.79
C ALA A 242 -13.40 16.77 12.23
N TYR A 243 -12.78 15.59 12.34
CA TYR A 243 -11.36 15.44 12.59
C TYR A 243 -10.63 15.23 11.26
N ARG A 244 -9.55 15.99 11.05
CA ARG A 244 -8.69 15.89 9.87
C ARG A 244 -7.33 15.33 10.25
N PHE A 245 -6.84 14.38 9.49
CA PHE A 245 -5.49 13.82 9.66
C PHE A 245 -4.45 14.77 9.04
N THR A 246 -4.14 15.83 9.79
CA THR A 246 -3.20 16.90 9.39
C THR A 246 -2.08 17.06 10.41
N MET A 247 -0.97 17.66 9.99
CA MET A 247 0.06 18.09 10.95
C MET A 247 -0.41 19.28 11.80
N ASP A 248 -1.34 20.09 11.30
CA ASP A 248 -1.92 21.20 12.05
C ASP A 248 -2.56 20.69 13.34
N GLY A 249 -2.08 21.21 14.48
CA GLY A 249 -2.53 20.79 15.80
C GLY A 249 -2.04 19.40 16.22
N ASN A 250 -0.98 18.86 15.60
CA ASN A 250 -0.40 17.54 15.87
C ASN A 250 -1.44 16.43 15.80
N ARG A 251 -2.29 16.43 14.76
CA ARG A 251 -3.42 15.50 14.62
C ARG A 251 -3.02 14.13 14.05
N VAL A 252 -1.76 13.94 13.67
CA VAL A 252 -1.23 12.64 13.22
C VAL A 252 0.06 12.33 14.00
N LEU A 253 0.35 11.04 14.19
CA LEU A 253 1.51 10.61 14.99
C LEU A 253 2.84 10.91 14.28
N HIS A 254 2.85 10.76 12.96
CA HIS A 254 4.03 10.90 12.11
C HIS A 254 3.68 11.68 10.83
N ASP A 255 4.66 12.37 10.24
CA ASP A 255 4.46 13.25 9.07
C ASP A 255 3.95 12.51 7.81
N ASP A 256 4.29 11.23 7.69
CA ASP A 256 3.86 10.32 6.63
C ASP A 256 2.41 9.83 6.79
N MET A 257 1.80 10.05 7.95
CA MET A 257 0.40 9.71 8.26
C MET A 257 -0.60 10.82 7.93
N LYS A 258 -0.19 11.87 7.21
CA LYS A 258 -1.12 12.95 6.83
C LYS A 258 -1.98 12.56 5.64
N PHE A 259 -3.28 12.77 5.76
CA PHE A 259 -4.24 12.69 4.65
C PHE A 259 -4.71 14.07 4.25
N TYR A 260 -3.74 14.84 3.75
CA TYR A 260 -3.94 16.14 3.17
C TYR A 260 -3.13 16.23 1.88
N TRP A 261 -3.82 16.45 0.78
CA TRP A 261 -3.25 16.58 -0.55
C TRP A 261 -3.51 17.99 -1.06
N ASN A 262 -2.46 18.67 -1.49
CA ASN A 262 -2.53 19.94 -2.19
C ASN A 262 -1.67 19.79 -3.45
N LEU A 263 -2.23 19.13 -4.46
CA LEU A 263 -1.50 18.70 -5.65
C LEU A 263 -1.62 19.73 -6.75
N ASP A 264 -0.53 19.92 -7.49
CA ASP A 264 -0.50 20.73 -8.70
C ASP A 264 -0.85 19.89 -9.94
N GLN A 265 -0.81 20.50 -11.12
CA GLN A 265 -1.07 19.82 -12.39
C GLN A 265 -0.07 18.69 -12.71
N LYS A 266 1.10 18.67 -12.05
CA LYS A 266 2.16 17.68 -12.30
C LYS A 266 2.03 16.46 -11.39
N LYS A 267 1.14 16.47 -10.40
CA LYS A 267 0.98 15.39 -9.43
C LYS A 267 -0.46 14.94 -9.34
N ALA A 268 -0.67 13.64 -9.28
CA ALA A 268 -1.98 13.08 -8.99
C ALA A 268 -1.88 11.91 -8.01
N VAL A 269 -2.96 11.65 -7.29
CA VAL A 269 -3.14 10.44 -6.49
C VAL A 269 -4.48 9.83 -6.88
N ARG A 270 -4.50 8.55 -7.22
CA ARG A 270 -5.71 7.79 -7.50
C ARG A 270 -5.93 6.78 -6.38
N LEU A 271 -6.90 7.04 -5.53
CA LEU A 271 -7.30 6.15 -4.45
C LEU A 271 -8.38 5.20 -4.97
N THR A 272 -8.24 3.92 -4.65
CA THR A 272 -9.12 2.86 -5.18
C THR A 272 -9.77 2.06 -4.05
N HIS A 273 -9.05 1.91 -2.93
CA HIS A 273 -9.56 1.20 -1.78
C HIS A 273 -9.25 1.98 -0.50
N VAL A 274 -10.06 1.71 0.50
CA VAL A 274 -10.00 2.31 1.83
C VAL A 274 -10.33 1.27 2.89
N ALA A 275 -9.83 1.50 4.09
CA ALA A 275 -10.24 0.73 5.24
C ALA A 275 -10.19 1.58 6.52
N ALA A 276 -11.11 1.31 7.44
CA ALA A 276 -11.27 1.99 8.70
C ALA A 276 -11.23 0.96 9.83
N LEU A 277 -10.35 1.19 10.81
CA LEU A 277 -10.29 0.34 11.99
C LEU A 277 -11.57 0.52 12.78
N GLN A 278 -12.23 -0.60 13.07
CA GLN A 278 -13.37 -0.62 13.97
C GLN A 278 -12.95 -0.09 15.33
N GLN A 279 -13.52 1.05 15.71
CA GLN A 279 -13.16 1.78 16.93
C GLN A 279 -14.43 2.31 17.58
N ALA A 280 -14.48 2.26 18.91
CA ALA A 280 -15.58 2.85 19.66
C ALA A 280 -15.76 4.33 19.32
N ASN A 281 -17.02 4.74 19.20
CA ASN A 281 -17.47 6.10 18.89
C ASN A 281 -17.14 6.61 17.47
N LEU A 282 -16.37 5.88 16.65
CA LEU A 282 -16.21 6.24 15.23
C LEU A 282 -17.55 6.04 14.51
N LYS A 283 -18.01 7.03 13.75
CA LYS A 283 -19.33 6.97 13.08
C LYS A 283 -19.25 7.14 11.57
N TYR A 284 -18.57 8.19 11.14
CA TYR A 284 -18.51 8.53 9.72
C TYR A 284 -17.08 8.85 9.27
N MET A 285 -16.83 8.60 7.98
CA MET A 285 -15.67 9.12 7.27
C MET A 285 -16.07 9.72 5.94
N ARG A 286 -15.31 10.69 5.44
CA ARG A 286 -15.43 11.18 4.07
C ARG A 286 -14.08 11.58 3.51
N MET A 287 -13.90 11.32 2.22
CA MET A 287 -12.87 12.02 1.43
C MET A 287 -13.48 13.33 0.98
N TYR A 288 -12.85 14.46 1.30
CA TYR A 288 -13.23 15.76 0.75
C TYR A 288 -12.27 16.14 -0.37
N ILE A 289 -12.79 16.46 -1.54
CA ILE A 289 -12.05 16.95 -2.70
C ILE A 289 -12.65 18.29 -3.12
N SER A 290 -11.81 19.32 -3.16
CA SER A 290 -12.18 20.69 -3.45
C SER A 290 -12.78 20.81 -4.84
N GLY A 291 -13.95 21.45 -4.94
CA GLY A 291 -14.67 21.63 -6.20
C GLY A 291 -15.58 20.46 -6.58
N ARG A 292 -15.67 19.41 -5.73
CA ARG A 292 -16.68 18.35 -5.86
C ARG A 292 -17.83 18.60 -4.88
N GLU A 293 -19.05 18.29 -5.30
CA GLU A 293 -20.23 18.35 -4.42
C GLU A 293 -20.77 16.96 -4.16
N ASN A 294 -21.45 16.35 -5.15
CA ASN A 294 -21.87 14.96 -5.15
C ASN A 294 -21.95 14.43 -6.60
N PRO A 295 -21.54 13.17 -6.86
CA PRO A 295 -20.86 12.29 -5.92
C PRO A 295 -19.40 12.69 -5.70
N GLY A 296 -18.84 12.37 -4.53
CA GLY A 296 -17.41 12.49 -4.25
C GLY A 296 -17.03 13.04 -2.87
N ASN A 297 -17.99 13.61 -2.12
CA ASN A 297 -17.75 14.18 -0.77
C ASN A 297 -18.76 13.66 0.28
N GLU A 298 -19.42 12.54 0.00
CA GLU A 298 -20.40 11.93 0.90
C GLU A 298 -19.76 11.38 2.18
N TRP A 299 -20.52 11.41 3.27
CA TRP A 299 -20.18 10.68 4.49
C TRP A 299 -20.55 9.20 4.32
N HIS A 300 -19.57 8.35 4.55
CA HIS A 300 -19.73 6.91 4.61
C HIS A 300 -19.77 6.43 6.05
N ILE A 301 -20.58 5.41 6.31
CA ILE A 301 -20.75 4.82 7.65
C ILE A 301 -19.56 3.90 7.94
N VAL A 302 -18.89 4.16 9.05
CA VAL A 302 -17.71 3.39 9.52
C VAL A 302 -17.82 3.06 11.01
N ASP A 303 -19.04 2.99 11.54
CA ASP A 303 -19.28 2.58 12.92
C ASP A 303 -19.03 1.09 13.14
N LEU A 304 -19.03 0.68 14.41
CA LEU A 304 -18.71 -0.69 14.81
C LEU A 304 -19.64 -1.75 14.17
N GLU A 305 -20.90 -1.40 13.90
CA GLU A 305 -21.93 -2.36 13.46
C GLU A 305 -22.07 -2.40 11.94
N GLN A 306 -21.84 -1.27 11.27
CA GLN A 306 -22.16 -1.04 9.86
C GLN A 306 -20.95 -0.57 9.05
N ASN A 307 -19.73 -0.84 9.51
CA ASN A 307 -18.51 -0.41 8.83
C ASN A 307 -18.49 -0.86 7.36
N MET A 308 -18.68 0.09 6.45
CA MET A 308 -18.67 -0.16 5.01
C MET A 308 -17.27 -0.52 4.50
N PHE A 309 -16.24 -0.15 5.25
CA PHE A 309 -14.84 -0.27 4.89
C PHE A 309 -14.03 -0.91 6.02
N PRO A 310 -14.28 -2.17 6.40
CA PRO A 310 -13.56 -2.80 7.49
C PRO A 310 -12.05 -2.90 7.20
N MET A 311 -11.21 -2.80 8.24
CA MET A 311 -9.79 -3.16 8.11
C MET A 311 -9.62 -4.60 7.63
N PRO A 312 -8.61 -4.87 6.78
CA PRO A 312 -8.43 -6.20 6.25
C PRO A 312 -8.20 -7.29 7.30
N LEU A 313 -7.60 -6.91 8.43
CA LEU A 313 -7.48 -7.74 9.62
C LEU A 313 -7.99 -7.00 10.85
N ASN A 314 -8.59 -7.77 11.76
CA ASN A 314 -8.95 -7.31 13.09
C ASN A 314 -7.78 -7.55 14.07
N PRO A 315 -7.36 -6.54 14.86
CA PRO A 315 -6.24 -6.68 15.80
C PRO A 315 -6.50 -7.70 16.92
N LEU A 316 -7.76 -7.95 17.29
CA LEU A 316 -8.15 -8.80 18.42
C LEU A 316 -8.32 -10.28 18.07
N THR A 317 -8.22 -10.64 16.80
CA THR A 317 -8.49 -12.01 16.34
C THR A 317 -7.33 -12.57 15.55
N ALA A 318 -6.81 -13.71 16.00
CA ALA A 318 -5.84 -14.51 15.25
C ALA A 318 -6.43 -14.97 13.91
N ASN A 319 -7.67 -15.45 13.96
CA ASN A 319 -8.39 -16.06 12.85
C ASN A 319 -9.66 -15.25 12.57
N MET A 320 -9.60 -14.28 11.67
CA MET A 320 -10.80 -13.71 11.06
C MET A 320 -10.74 -13.82 9.55
N SER A 321 -11.93 -14.05 9.00
CA SER A 321 -12.25 -14.09 7.58
C SER A 321 -11.99 -12.74 6.92
N TYR A 322 -10.85 -12.63 6.26
CA TYR A 322 -10.64 -12.00 4.97
C TYR A 322 -11.78 -11.17 4.41
N VAL A 323 -11.60 -9.88 4.57
CA VAL A 323 -12.14 -8.87 3.68
C VAL A 323 -10.89 -8.12 3.26
N GLY A 324 -10.63 -7.97 1.97
CA GLY A 324 -9.53 -7.11 1.56
C GLY A 324 -9.70 -5.68 2.02
N PRO A 325 -8.79 -4.79 1.61
CA PRO A 325 -9.15 -3.38 1.61
C PRO A 325 -10.46 -3.24 0.81
N ALA A 326 -11.41 -2.47 1.33
CA ALA A 326 -12.70 -2.33 0.69
C ALA A 326 -12.57 -1.37 -0.50
N GLU A 327 -13.13 -1.74 -1.65
CA GLU A 327 -13.20 -0.86 -2.80
C GLU A 327 -13.99 0.39 -2.43
N PHE A 328 -13.48 1.56 -2.82
CA PHE A 328 -14.33 2.73 -2.83
C PHE A 328 -15.51 2.50 -3.79
N PRO A 329 -16.71 3.03 -3.49
CA PRO A 329 -17.83 3.01 -4.43
C PRO A 329 -17.45 3.57 -5.81
N ARG A 330 -16.45 4.46 -5.81
CA ARG A 330 -15.80 4.99 -7.00
C ARG A 330 -14.34 5.32 -6.69
N ALA A 331 -13.42 4.94 -7.58
CA ALA A 331 -12.03 5.36 -7.45
C ALA A 331 -11.90 6.90 -7.52
N GLU A 332 -11.26 7.50 -6.53
CA GLU A 332 -11.09 8.95 -6.41
C GLU A 332 -9.75 9.36 -7.02
N LEU A 333 -9.78 10.16 -8.09
CA LEU A 333 -8.59 10.84 -8.59
C LEU A 333 -8.48 12.21 -7.93
N ILE A 334 -7.32 12.55 -7.38
CA ILE A 334 -7.00 13.88 -6.88
C ILE A 334 -5.92 14.43 -7.80
N HIS A 335 -6.23 15.45 -8.60
CA HIS A 335 -5.31 16.08 -9.55
C HIS A 335 -5.62 17.56 -9.66
N ASN A 336 -4.59 18.42 -9.59
CA ASN A 336 -4.75 19.88 -9.62
C ASN A 336 -5.80 20.41 -8.60
N GLN A 337 -5.88 19.76 -7.44
CA GLN A 337 -6.92 19.98 -6.44
C GLN A 337 -6.39 19.80 -5.02
N LYS A 338 -7.10 20.40 -4.08
CA LYS A 338 -6.95 20.13 -2.65
C LYS A 338 -7.90 19.01 -2.23
N ALA A 339 -7.40 18.07 -1.44
CA ALA A 339 -8.21 17.02 -0.84
C ALA A 339 -7.75 16.72 0.58
N TYR A 340 -8.64 16.19 1.41
CA TYR A 340 -8.30 15.70 2.74
C TYR A 340 -9.31 14.67 3.23
N LEU A 341 -8.87 13.81 4.14
CA LEU A 341 -9.76 12.90 4.84
C LEU A 341 -10.34 13.55 6.10
N GLU A 342 -11.65 13.36 6.31
CA GLU A 342 -12.32 13.65 7.57
C GLU A 342 -12.93 12.40 8.20
N VAL A 343 -12.87 12.31 9.52
CA VAL A 343 -13.66 11.36 10.32
C VAL A 343 -14.50 12.11 11.33
N LYS A 344 -15.59 11.50 11.77
CA LYS A 344 -16.52 12.07 12.74
C LYS A 344 -16.96 11.01 13.74
N ASP A 345 -17.01 11.41 15.01
CA ASP A 345 -17.52 10.57 16.08
C ASP A 345 -19.06 10.59 16.18
N ASP A 346 -19.60 9.76 17.07
CA ASP A 346 -21.04 9.61 17.33
C ASP A 346 -21.61 10.58 18.36
N GLY A 347 -20.81 11.56 18.80
CA GLY A 347 -21.11 12.43 19.93
C GLY A 347 -20.31 12.10 21.18
N THR A 348 -19.53 11.02 21.18
CA THR A 348 -18.52 10.73 22.20
C THR A 348 -17.12 10.81 21.57
N SER A 349 -16.18 11.52 22.20
CA SER A 349 -14.81 11.64 21.68
C SER A 349 -14.13 10.28 21.46
N ILE A 350 -13.41 10.14 20.34
CA ILE A 350 -12.48 9.04 20.09
C ILE A 350 -11.13 9.46 20.70
N PRO A 351 -10.53 8.63 21.58
CA PRO A 351 -9.25 8.98 22.20
C PRO A 351 -8.10 9.05 21.19
N ALA A 352 -7.05 9.79 21.55
CA ALA A 352 -5.76 9.73 20.85
C ALA A 352 -5.12 8.35 21.01
N TRP A 353 -4.32 7.94 20.02
CA TRP A 353 -3.41 6.83 20.21
C TRP A 353 -2.39 7.14 21.32
N ALA A 354 -2.37 6.29 22.34
CA ALA A 354 -1.47 6.42 23.49
C ALA A 354 -1.18 5.04 24.10
N SER A 355 -0.27 4.96 25.07
CA SER A 355 0.00 3.69 25.78
C SER A 355 -1.27 3.06 26.34
N GLY A 356 -1.61 1.85 25.90
CA GLY A 356 -2.82 1.12 26.30
C GLY A 356 -4.13 1.64 25.70
N VAL A 357 -4.07 2.63 24.79
CA VAL A 357 -5.24 3.29 24.22
C VAL A 357 -5.15 3.30 22.70
N SER A 358 -6.14 2.70 22.04
CA SER A 358 -6.31 2.75 20.59
C SER A 358 -7.20 3.93 20.21
N GLY A 359 -6.83 4.63 19.15
CA GLY A 359 -7.64 5.67 18.52
C GLY A 359 -8.22 5.22 17.17
N ALA A 360 -8.68 6.19 16.38
CA ALA A 360 -9.08 5.97 14.99
C ALA A 360 -7.86 5.65 14.11
N MET A 361 -8.05 4.77 13.13
CA MET A 361 -7.09 4.49 12.09
C MET A 361 -7.80 4.32 10.75
N ILE A 362 -7.28 4.95 9.70
CA ILE A 362 -7.78 4.82 8.34
C ILE A 362 -6.60 4.48 7.41
N ALA A 363 -6.80 3.59 6.45
CA ALA A 363 -5.81 3.13 5.49
C ALA A 363 -6.30 3.32 4.05
N PHE A 364 -5.38 3.57 3.12
CA PHE A 364 -5.64 3.75 1.71
C PHE A 364 -4.73 2.91 0.82
N TRP A 365 -5.28 2.50 -0.32
CA TRP A 365 -4.56 1.87 -1.42
C TRP A 365 -4.89 2.55 -2.74
N GLY A 366 -3.87 2.75 -3.56
CA GLY A 366 -3.99 3.46 -4.81
C GLY A 366 -2.69 3.55 -5.58
N LYS A 367 -2.64 4.52 -6.48
CA LYS A 367 -1.45 4.88 -7.26
C LYS A 367 -1.16 6.36 -7.11
N LYS A 368 0.11 6.72 -7.17
CA LYS A 368 0.58 8.10 -7.22
C LYS A 368 1.30 8.36 -8.52
N PHE A 369 1.07 9.55 -9.06
CA PHE A 369 1.58 10.01 -10.34
C PHE A 369 2.38 11.28 -10.11
N GLU A 370 3.58 11.35 -10.69
CA GLU A 370 4.43 12.54 -10.61
C GLU A 370 5.00 12.93 -11.97
N GLY A 371 5.18 14.24 -12.18
CA GLY A 371 5.71 14.80 -13.41
C GLY A 371 4.76 14.70 -14.61
N LEU A 372 3.45 14.72 -14.36
CA LEU A 372 2.44 14.69 -15.40
C LEU A 372 2.59 15.89 -16.37
N PRO A 373 2.25 15.70 -17.66
CA PRO A 373 2.26 16.78 -18.64
C PRO A 373 1.19 17.83 -18.29
N THR A 374 1.49 19.08 -18.63
CA THR A 374 0.61 20.26 -18.42
C THR A 374 -0.30 20.50 -19.59
#